data_AF-A0A3D4ZJN3-F1
#
_entry.id   AF-A0A3D4ZJN3-F1
#
_cell.length_a   1.000
_cell.length_b   1.000
_cell.length_c   1.000
_cell.angle_alpha   90.00
_cell.angle_beta   90.00
_cell.angle_gamma   90.00
#
_symmetry.space_group_name_H-M   'P 1'
#
loop_
_entity.id
_entity.type
_entity.pdbx_description
1 polymer ?
#
loop_
_entity_poly.entity_id
_entity_poly.type
_entity_poly.pdbx_seq_one_letter_code
_entity_poly.pdbx_strand_id
1 'polypeptide(L)'
;MKIIQSLEILENVKIDMGKAVLFLDEIQANPAAILSLRYFFEKVPQLAVIAAGSLLKFALEQYKLSMPVGRIEYLFMGPMTFEEFLDAMGEEQLLAYLQAYTLGTGIPQAVHEKALEFVGTYYLLGGMPEVVHVYQETRSLSKAGNSSVIG
;
A
#
# COMPACT_ATOMS: atom_id res chain seq x y z
N MET A 1 6.23 2.96 -29.13
CA MET A 1 6.09 4.07 -28.16
C MET A 1 7.48 4.42 -27.63
N LYS A 2 7.87 5.70 -27.56
CA LYS A 2 9.27 6.10 -27.25
C LYS A 2 9.73 5.62 -25.87
N ILE A 3 8.87 5.67 -24.85
CA ILE A 3 9.20 5.28 -23.46
C ILE A 3 9.66 3.80 -23.40
N ILE A 4 8.88 2.88 -23.96
CA ILE A 4 9.24 1.45 -24.02
C ILE A 4 10.57 1.24 -24.74
N GLN A 5 10.76 1.88 -25.89
CA GLN A 5 12.00 1.73 -26.66
C GLN A 5 13.21 2.21 -25.87
N SER A 6 13.08 3.34 -25.16
CA SER A 6 14.13 3.81 -24.26
C SER A 6 14.42 2.81 -23.15
N LEU A 7 13.39 2.24 -22.50
CA LEU A 7 13.58 1.23 -21.46
C LEU A 7 14.28 -0.03 -21.97
N GLU A 8 13.86 -0.56 -23.13
CA GLU A 8 14.53 -1.72 -23.74
C GLU A 8 16.00 -1.47 -24.06
N ILE A 9 16.34 -0.26 -24.51
CA ILE A 9 17.72 0.13 -24.86
C ILE A 9 18.56 0.34 -23.59
N LEU A 10 18.02 1.04 -22.59
CA LEU A 10 18.72 1.35 -21.34
C LEU A 10 19.03 0.08 -20.54
N GLU A 11 18.06 -0.83 -20.46
CA GLU A 11 18.21 -2.09 -19.73
C GLU A 11 18.79 -3.21 -20.60
N ASN A 12 18.97 -2.97 -21.91
CA ASN A 12 19.40 -3.96 -22.90
C ASN A 12 18.60 -5.28 -22.84
N VAL A 13 17.29 -5.15 -22.64
CA VAL A 13 16.35 -6.28 -22.50
C VAL A 13 15.13 -6.01 -23.38
N LYS A 14 14.65 -7.07 -24.05
CA LYS A 14 13.38 -7.03 -24.78
C LYS A 14 12.22 -7.20 -23.81
N ILE A 15 11.23 -6.31 -23.89
CA ILE A 15 10.05 -6.36 -23.02
C ILE A 15 8.95 -7.16 -23.74
N ASP A 16 8.62 -8.34 -23.21
CA ASP A 16 7.43 -9.09 -23.63
C ASP A 16 6.20 -8.41 -23.03
N MET A 17 5.51 -7.61 -23.84
CA MET A 17 4.38 -6.79 -23.37
C MET A 17 3.26 -7.62 -22.73
N GLY A 18 3.06 -8.87 -23.15
CA GLY A 18 2.00 -9.73 -22.59
C GLY A 18 2.36 -10.40 -21.27
N LYS A 19 3.61 -10.26 -20.81
CA LYS A 19 4.11 -10.88 -19.56
C LYS A 19 4.77 -9.87 -18.62
N ALA A 20 5.07 -8.67 -19.11
CA ALA A 20 5.67 -7.62 -18.33
C ALA A 20 4.62 -6.83 -17.56
N VAL A 21 5.04 -6.30 -16.42
CA VAL A 21 4.32 -5.27 -15.66
C VAL A 21 5.23 -4.06 -15.58
N LEU A 22 4.73 -2.90 -15.98
CA LEU A 22 5.41 -1.62 -15.79
C LEU A 22 4.90 -0.99 -14.49
N PHE A 23 5.76 -0.90 -13.48
CA PHE A 23 5.47 -0.20 -12.23
C PHE A 23 6.12 1.18 -12.24
N LEU A 24 5.31 2.23 -12.03
CA LEU A 24 5.74 3.62 -11.99
C LEU A 24 5.49 4.15 -10.58
N ASP A 25 6.53 4.22 -9.77
CA ASP A 25 6.44 4.77 -8.43
C ASP A 25 6.50 6.29 -8.44
N GLU A 26 5.86 6.92 -7.45
CA GLU A 26 5.80 8.37 -7.26
C GLU A 26 5.49 9.15 -8.56
N ILE A 27 4.54 8.64 -9.35
CA ILE A 27 4.24 9.16 -10.70
C ILE A 27 3.86 10.66 -10.69
N GLN A 28 3.34 11.16 -9.57
CA GLN A 28 3.01 12.57 -9.38
C GLN A 28 4.21 13.50 -9.41
N ALA A 29 5.43 12.98 -9.22
CA ALA A 29 6.65 13.77 -9.39
C ALA A 29 6.82 14.27 -10.83
N ASN A 30 6.18 13.61 -11.82
CA ASN A 30 6.20 14.03 -13.21
C ASN A 30 4.79 13.99 -13.84
N PRO A 31 4.11 15.15 -13.98
CA PRO A 31 2.78 15.23 -14.59
C PRO A 31 2.69 14.69 -16.02
N ALA A 32 3.79 14.75 -16.79
CA ALA A 32 3.83 14.18 -18.13
C ALA A 32 3.77 12.65 -18.11
N ALA A 33 4.26 12.01 -17.03
CA ALA A 33 4.12 10.57 -16.83
C ALA A 33 2.66 10.18 -16.61
N ILE A 34 1.90 10.95 -15.82
CA ILE A 34 0.45 10.75 -15.63
C ILE A 34 -0.28 10.84 -16.97
N LEU A 35 0.00 11.87 -17.78
CA LEU A 35 -0.56 12.00 -19.13
C LEU A 35 -0.25 10.81 -20.03
N SER A 36 0.93 10.20 -19.84
CA SER A 36 1.38 9.08 -20.67
C SER A 36 0.56 7.80 -20.47
N LEU A 37 -0.07 7.62 -19.30
CA LEU A 37 -0.90 6.46 -18.97
C LEU A 37 -2.01 6.24 -20.01
N ARG A 38 -2.60 7.32 -20.54
CA ARG A 38 -3.56 7.25 -21.64
C ARG A 38 -2.99 6.54 -22.86
N TYR A 39 -1.76 6.86 -23.25
CA TYR A 39 -1.13 6.27 -24.43
C TYR A 39 -0.70 4.82 -24.19
N PHE A 40 -0.36 4.44 -22.96
CA PHE A 40 -0.13 3.03 -22.62
C PHE A 40 -1.39 2.22 -22.89
N PHE A 41 -2.54 2.67 -22.39
CA PHE A 41 -3.82 2.01 -22.65
C PHE A 41 -4.19 1.99 -24.14
N GLU A 42 -4.05 3.11 -24.85
CA GLU A 42 -4.47 3.20 -26.26
C GLU A 42 -3.54 2.47 -27.25
N LYS A 43 -2.22 2.47 -26.99
CA LYS A 43 -1.22 1.97 -27.96
C LYS A 43 -0.62 0.63 -27.59
N VAL A 44 -0.63 0.28 -26.30
CA VAL A 44 -0.02 -0.95 -25.78
C VAL A 44 -0.92 -1.59 -24.71
N PRO A 45 -2.21 -1.86 -25.01
CA PRO A 45 -3.17 -2.37 -24.03
C PRO A 45 -2.79 -3.72 -23.40
N GLN A 46 -1.91 -4.48 -24.06
CA GLN A 46 -1.42 -5.76 -23.55
C GLN A 46 -0.42 -5.62 -22.39
N LEU A 47 0.20 -4.45 -22.22
CA LEU A 47 1.15 -4.19 -21.13
C LEU A 47 0.39 -3.75 -19.89
N ALA A 48 0.50 -4.53 -18.81
CA ALA A 48 -0.01 -4.12 -17.50
C ALA A 48 0.81 -2.94 -16.97
N VAL A 49 0.14 -1.86 -16.58
CA VAL A 49 0.78 -0.67 -16.01
C VAL A 49 0.17 -0.38 -14.65
N ILE A 50 1.03 -0.30 -13.64
CA ILE A 50 0.69 0.09 -12.28
C ILE A 50 1.38 1.41 -11.99
N ALA A 51 0.64 2.39 -11.47
CA ALA A 51 1.19 3.65 -11.03
C ALA A 51 0.88 3.86 -9.55
N ALA A 52 1.89 4.20 -8.77
CA ALA A 52 1.80 4.45 -7.34
C ALA A 52 2.18 5.90 -7.02
N GLY A 53 1.71 6.39 -5.88
CA GLY A 53 1.98 7.76 -5.45
C GLY A 53 1.18 8.20 -4.24
N SER A 54 1.88 8.63 -3.20
CA SER A 54 1.29 9.06 -1.92
C SER A 54 0.29 10.23 -2.06
N LEU A 55 0.54 11.15 -2.99
CA LEU A 55 -0.25 12.36 -3.20
C LEU A 55 -0.98 12.38 -4.54
N LEU A 56 -1.24 11.21 -5.11
CA LEU A 56 -1.80 11.08 -6.45
C LEU A 56 -3.11 11.88 -6.58
N LYS A 57 -4.01 11.80 -5.60
CA LYS A 57 -5.27 12.57 -5.62
C LYS A 57 -5.06 14.08 -5.79
N PHE A 58 -4.14 14.68 -5.04
CA PHE A 58 -3.86 16.12 -5.12
C PHE A 58 -3.22 16.50 -6.45
N ALA A 59 -2.29 15.67 -6.93
CA ALA A 59 -1.67 15.85 -8.23
C ALA A 59 -2.66 15.62 -9.40
N LEU A 60 -3.76 14.93 -9.18
CA LEU A 60 -4.82 14.80 -10.18
C LEU A 60 -5.81 15.96 -10.15
N GLU A 61 -6.01 16.60 -9.00
CA GLU A 61 -6.89 17.76 -8.83
C GLU A 61 -6.24 19.08 -9.29
N GLN A 62 -4.95 19.28 -9.01
CA GLN A 62 -4.24 20.52 -9.36
C GLN A 62 -4.08 20.70 -10.87
N TYR A 63 -3.79 19.61 -11.55
CA TYR A 63 -3.71 19.62 -12.99
C TYR A 63 -5.13 19.41 -13.47
N LYS A 64 -5.71 20.41 -14.14
CA LYS A 64 -6.94 20.26 -14.96
C LYS A 64 -6.69 19.33 -16.16
N LEU A 65 -5.96 18.25 -15.92
CA LEU A 65 -5.69 17.19 -16.83
C LEU A 65 -7.04 16.62 -17.21
N SER A 66 -7.27 16.48 -18.52
CA SER A 66 -8.29 15.57 -19.02
C SER A 66 -7.84 14.16 -18.63
N MET A 67 -8.05 13.81 -17.36
CA MET A 67 -7.85 12.47 -16.89
C MET A 67 -8.73 11.58 -17.74
N PRO A 68 -8.20 10.47 -18.28
CA PRO A 68 -8.99 9.58 -19.13
C PRO A 68 -10.05 8.90 -18.26
N VAL A 69 -11.18 9.57 -18.13
CA VAL A 69 -12.33 9.13 -17.35
C VAL A 69 -12.75 7.75 -17.87
N GLY A 70 -12.88 6.78 -16.97
CA GLY A 70 -13.28 5.40 -17.29
C GLY A 70 -12.16 4.48 -17.82
N ARG A 71 -10.88 4.86 -17.76
CA ARG A 71 -9.75 4.02 -18.23
C ARG A 71 -8.67 3.75 -17.18
N ILE A 72 -8.85 4.27 -15.97
CA ILE A 72 -7.94 4.07 -14.84
C ILE A 72 -8.76 3.55 -13.67
N GLU A 73 -8.30 2.45 -13.09
CA GLU A 73 -8.82 1.93 -11.82
C GLU A 73 -7.95 2.44 -10.68
N TYR A 74 -8.60 2.88 -9.59
CA TYR A 74 -7.91 3.39 -8.41
C TYR A 74 -7.98 2.36 -7.30
N LEU A 75 -6.83 2.05 -6.72
CA LEU A 75 -6.72 1.29 -5.49
C LEU A 75 -6.16 2.21 -4.41
N PHE A 76 -6.95 2.48 -3.37
CA PHE A 76 -6.50 3.22 -2.20
C PHE A 76 -5.99 2.22 -1.17
N MET A 77 -4.73 2.34 -0.77
CA MET A 77 -4.12 1.53 0.28
C MET A 77 -3.79 2.43 1.46
N GLY A 78 -4.24 2.04 2.66
CA GLY A 78 -3.92 2.70 3.92
C GLY A 78 -2.95 1.88 4.76
N PRO A 79 -2.63 2.36 5.97
CA PRO A 79 -2.00 1.53 6.99
C PRO A 79 -2.84 0.29 7.29
N MET A 80 -2.20 -0.76 7.80
CA MET A 80 -2.86 -1.96 8.29
C MET A 80 -3.89 -1.58 9.33
N THR A 81 -5.06 -2.21 9.25
CA THR A 81 -6.09 -2.18 10.27
C THR A 81 -5.62 -2.88 11.55
N PHE A 82 -6.34 -2.67 12.66
CA PHE A 82 -6.03 -3.37 13.91
C PHE A 82 -6.13 -4.90 13.78
N GLU A 83 -7.08 -5.40 12.98
CA GLU A 83 -7.24 -6.83 12.72
C GLU A 83 -6.04 -7.40 11.94
N GLU A 84 -5.60 -6.72 10.88
CA GLU A 84 -4.40 -7.10 10.12
C GLU A 84 -3.13 -7.01 10.99
N PHE A 85 -3.06 -6.05 11.90
CA PHE A 85 -1.98 -5.98 12.88
C PHE A 85 -1.98 -7.18 13.82
N LEU A 86 -3.14 -7.58 14.38
CA LEU A 86 -3.23 -8.77 15.23
C LEU A 86 -2.79 -10.03 14.48
N ASP A 87 -3.20 -10.17 13.22
CA ASP A 87 -2.79 -11.27 12.35
C ASP A 87 -1.27 -11.27 12.14
N ALA A 88 -0.67 -10.13 11.78
CA ALA A 88 0.78 -10.00 11.63
C ALA A 88 1.57 -10.26 12.93
N MET A 89 0.96 -9.98 14.09
CA MET A 89 1.55 -10.27 15.40
C MET A 89 1.42 -11.74 15.82
N GLY A 90 0.69 -12.57 15.06
CA GLY A 90 0.45 -13.99 15.32
C GLY A 90 -0.67 -14.25 16.33
N GLU A 91 -1.57 -13.29 16.54
CA GLU A 91 -2.64 -13.35 17.53
C GLU A 91 -3.98 -13.83 16.94
N GLU A 92 -3.93 -14.89 16.13
CA GLU A 92 -5.08 -15.44 15.39
C GLU A 92 -6.26 -15.81 16.30
N GLN A 93 -5.99 -16.37 17.49
CA GLN A 93 -7.05 -16.75 18.44
C GLN A 93 -7.75 -15.53 19.03
N LEU A 94 -7.00 -14.46 19.32
CA LEU A 94 -7.56 -13.21 19.80
C LEU A 94 -8.37 -12.53 18.70
N LEU A 95 -7.84 -12.51 17.48
CA LEU A 95 -8.54 -12.00 16.30
C LEU A 95 -9.88 -12.73 16.09
N ALA A 96 -9.86 -14.07 16.06
CA ALA A 96 -11.06 -14.88 15.89
C ALA A 96 -12.09 -14.65 17.01
N TYR A 97 -11.62 -14.50 18.26
CA TYR A 97 -12.49 -14.15 19.39
C TYR A 97 -13.16 -12.79 19.19
N LEU A 98 -12.40 -11.77 18.78
CA LEU A 98 -12.92 -10.42 18.55
C LEU A 98 -13.89 -10.36 17.36
N GLN A 99 -13.63 -11.12 16.29
CA GLN A 99 -14.52 -11.20 15.13
C GLN A 99 -15.85 -11.90 15.45
N ALA A 100 -15.84 -12.87 16.36
CA ALA A 100 -17.05 -13.56 16.83
C ALA A 100 -17.81 -12.79 17.92
N TYR A 101 -17.22 -11.72 18.47
CA TYR A 101 -17.80 -10.97 19.57
C TYR A 101 -19.09 -10.25 19.15
N THR A 102 -20.10 -10.32 20.02
CA THR A 102 -21.36 -9.60 19.84
C THR A 102 -21.55 -8.61 20.98
N LEU A 103 -21.99 -7.39 20.64
CA LEU A 103 -22.28 -6.35 21.64
C LEU A 103 -23.24 -6.86 22.72
N GLY A 104 -22.90 -6.61 23.99
CA GLY A 104 -23.67 -7.07 25.14
C GLY A 104 -23.27 -8.45 25.67
N THR A 105 -22.36 -9.16 24.99
CA THR A 105 -21.71 -10.35 25.57
C THR A 105 -20.56 -9.90 26.49
N GLY A 106 -20.36 -10.58 27.61
CA GLY A 106 -19.25 -10.27 28.52
C GLY A 106 -17.92 -10.78 27.95
N ILE A 107 -16.85 -9.98 28.07
CA ILE A 107 -15.49 -10.40 27.74
C ILE A 107 -14.80 -10.81 29.05
N PRO A 108 -14.18 -12.01 29.12
CA PRO A 108 -13.35 -12.38 30.26
C PRO A 108 -12.24 -11.35 30.49
N GLN A 109 -12.05 -10.92 31.74
CA GLN A 109 -11.13 -9.82 32.07
C GLN A 109 -9.72 -10.02 31.52
N ALA A 110 -9.15 -11.23 31.62
CA ALA A 110 -7.81 -11.53 31.10
C ALA A 110 -7.71 -11.37 29.56
N VAL A 111 -8.78 -11.69 28.82
CA VAL A 111 -8.82 -11.51 27.36
C VAL A 111 -8.93 -10.03 27.02
N HIS A 112 -9.73 -9.28 27.78
CA HIS A 112 -9.88 -7.84 27.62
C HIS A 112 -8.56 -7.10 27.86
N GLU A 113 -7.85 -7.42 28.94
CA GLU A 113 -6.55 -6.83 29.27
C GLU A 113 -5.52 -7.11 28.17
N LYS A 114 -5.43 -8.36 27.70
CA LYS A 114 -4.58 -8.72 26.55
C LYS A 114 -4.92 -7.92 25.29
N ALA A 115 -6.20 -7.78 24.97
CA ALA A 115 -6.63 -6.99 23.80
C ALA A 115 -6.21 -5.51 23.94
N LEU A 116 -6.36 -4.93 25.14
CA LEU A 116 -5.95 -3.56 25.41
C LEU A 116 -4.43 -3.34 25.28
N GLU A 117 -3.60 -4.30 25.64
CA GLU A 117 -2.14 -4.23 25.41
C GLU A 117 -1.82 -4.11 23.91
N PHE A 118 -2.49 -4.90 23.08
CA PHE A 118 -2.32 -4.82 21.62
C PHE A 118 -2.88 -3.53 21.03
N VAL A 119 -4.02 -3.03 21.53
CA VAL A 119 -4.56 -1.72 21.12
C VAL A 119 -3.56 -0.61 21.44
N GLY A 120 -2.99 -0.62 22.65
CA GLY A 120 -1.97 0.35 23.05
C GLY A 120 -0.74 0.29 22.15
N THR A 121 -0.26 -0.92 21.85
CA THR A 121 0.87 -1.13 20.94
C THR A 121 0.54 -0.65 19.52
N TYR A 122 -0.62 -1.01 18.98
CA TYR A 122 -1.06 -0.59 17.65
C TYR A 122 -1.15 0.93 17.54
N TYR A 123 -1.68 1.63 18.55
CA TYR A 123 -1.73 3.09 18.53
C TYR A 123 -0.35 3.75 18.57
N LEU A 124 0.64 3.13 19.20
CA LEU A 124 2.01 3.62 19.19
C LEU A 124 2.69 3.42 17.82
N LEU A 125 2.32 2.37 17.09
CA LEU A 125 2.93 2.02 15.80
C LEU A 125 2.17 2.59 14.59
N GLY A 126 0.86 2.87 14.71
CA GLY A 126 0.01 3.46 13.68
C GLY A 126 -0.41 2.55 12.51
N GLY A 127 0.12 1.31 12.44
CA GLY A 127 -0.26 0.33 11.42
C GLY A 127 0.55 0.38 10.11
N MET A 128 1.64 1.16 10.04
CA MET A 128 2.51 1.15 8.87
C MET A 128 3.19 -0.24 8.72
N PRO A 129 3.05 -0.95 7.58
CA PRO A 129 3.51 -2.34 7.46
C PRO A 129 4.99 -2.55 7.83
N GLU A 130 5.87 -1.63 7.41
CA GLU A 130 7.30 -1.71 7.72
C GLU A 130 7.57 -1.56 9.23
N VAL A 131 6.90 -0.61 9.89
CA VAL A 131 7.01 -0.39 11.34
C VAL A 131 6.51 -1.61 12.12
N VAL A 132 5.37 -2.17 11.69
CA VAL A 132 4.79 -3.38 12.29
C VAL A 132 5.74 -4.57 12.13
N HIS A 133 6.33 -4.76 10.95
CA HIS A 133 7.28 -5.83 10.68
C HIS A 133 8.52 -5.73 11.57
N VAL A 134 9.13 -4.54 11.68
CA VAL A 134 10.29 -4.34 12.57
C VAL A 134 9.92 -4.60 14.03
N TYR A 135 8.74 -4.17 14.46
CA TYR A 135 8.27 -4.46 15.82
C TYR A 135 8.04 -5.96 16.05
N GLN A 136 7.46 -6.66 15.08
CA GLN A 136 7.22 -8.11 15.14
C GLN A 136 8.54 -8.87 15.36
N GLU A 137 9.59 -8.53 14.62
CA GLU A 137 10.90 -9.19 14.70
C GLU A 137 11.68 -8.83 15.96
N THR A 138 11.64 -7.56 16.37
CA THR A 138 12.55 -7.04 17.41
C THR A 138 11.90 -6.86 18.77
N ARG A 139 10.57 -6.82 18.82
CA ARG A 139 9.75 -6.46 20.00
C ARG A 139 10.17 -5.12 20.62
N SER A 140 10.75 -4.22 19.83
CA SER A 140 11.32 -2.95 20.27
C SER A 140 10.61 -1.78 19.61
N LEU A 141 9.88 -1.00 20.42
CA LEU A 141 9.20 0.22 19.97
C LEU A 141 10.19 1.27 19.43
N SER A 142 11.39 1.36 20.00
CA SER A 142 12.39 2.33 19.55
C SER A 142 12.96 1.99 18.18
N LYS A 143 13.21 0.71 17.89
CA LYS A 143 13.65 0.28 16.56
C LYS A 143 12.55 0.45 15.52
N ALA A 144 11.32 0.11 15.86
CA ALA A 144 10.16 0.28 14.99
C ALA A 144 9.88 1.76 14.69
N GLY A 145 9.99 2.66 15.68
CA GLY A 145 9.84 4.10 15.46
C GLY A 145 10.92 4.71 14.57
N ASN A 146 12.13 4.14 14.56
CA ASN A 146 13.21 4.61 13.70
C ASN A 146 13.06 4.16 12.24
N SER A 147 12.37 3.05 11.96
CA SER A 147 12.13 2.62 10.57
C SER A 147 11.12 3.51 9.84
N SER A 148 10.14 4.09 10.56
CA SER A 148 9.21 5.08 9.99
C SER A 148 9.85 6.39 9.51
N VAL A 149 11.11 6.67 9.85
CA VAL A 149 11.80 7.93 9.51
C VAL A 149 12.67 7.78 8.25
N ILE A 150 12.83 6.55 7.73
CA ILE A 150 13.78 6.24 6.65
C ILE A 150 13.10 5.99 5.29
N GLY A 151 11.78 6.18 5.20
CA GLY A 151 11.00 6.09 3.96
C GLY A 151 10.78 7.44 3.29
#